data_AF-A0A447QH62-F1
#
_entry.id   AF-A0A447QH62-F1
#
_cell.length_a   1.000
_cell.length_b   1.000
_cell.length_c   1.000
_cell.angle_alpha   90.00
_cell.angle_beta   90.00
_cell.angle_gamma   90.00
#
_symmetry.space_group_name_H-M   'P 1'
#
loop_
_entity.id
_entity.type
_entity.pdbx_description
1 polymer ?
#
loop_
_entity_poly.entity_id
_entity_poly.type
_entity_poly.pdbx_seq_one_letter_code
_entity_poly.pdbx_strand_id
1 'polypeptide(L)' 'MWGEKTFMGKTYDGIHRISFLIGTDGKVEKVFDSFKTTNHHDIVLEYLQAH' A
#
# COMPACT_ATOMS: atom_id res chain seq x y z
N MET A 1 -0.40 2.25 8.36
CA MET A 1 -0.17 3.46 9.20
C MET A 1 -1.54 3.97 9.64
N TRP A 2 -1.68 4.52 10.84
CA TRP A 2 -2.94 5.10 11.31
C TRP A 2 -3.16 6.45 10.65
N GLY A 3 -4.37 6.72 10.19
CA GLY A 3 -4.73 8.00 9.61
C GLY A 3 -6.23 8.16 9.47
N GLU A 4 -6.67 9.41 9.37
CA GLU A 4 -8.08 9.76 9.31
C GLU A 4 -8.73 9.18 8.05
N LYS A 5 -9.81 8.43 8.24
CA LYS A 5 -10.64 7.86 7.17
C LYS A 5 -12.08 8.33 7.35
N THR A 6 -12.59 9.11 6.40
CA THR A 6 -14.00 9.51 6.42
C THR A 6 -14.85 8.45 5.71
N PHE A 7 -15.82 7.88 6.42
CA PHE A 7 -16.82 6.98 5.85
C PHE A 7 -18.21 7.41 6.32
N MET A 8 -19.10 7.72 5.37
CA MET A 8 -20.48 8.15 5.62
C MET A 8 -20.61 9.32 6.62
N GLY A 9 -19.81 10.38 6.42
CA GLY A 9 -19.86 11.59 7.24
C GLY A 9 -19.27 11.47 8.64
N LYS A 10 -18.62 10.35 8.96
CA LYS A 10 -17.89 10.13 10.22
C LYS A 10 -16.41 9.87 9.93
N THR A 11 -15.53 10.54 10.67
CA THR A 11 -14.08 10.34 10.59
C THR A 11 -13.67 9.25 11.58
N TYR A 12 -12.97 8.25 11.08
CA TYR A 12 -12.47 7.12 11.85
C TYR A 12 -10.96 7.02 11.67
N ASP A 13 -10.22 6.91 12.77
CA ASP A 13 -8.82 6.50 12.69
C ASP A 13 -8.76 5.00 12.45
N GLY A 14 -8.40 4.63 11.23
CA GLY A 14 -8.35 3.25 10.78
C GLY A 14 -6.94 2.82 10.40
N ILE A 15 -6.72 1.51 10.42
CA ILE A 15 -5.53 0.93 9.81
C ILE A 15 -5.68 1.06 8.29
N HIS A 16 -4.83 1.90 7.68
CA HIS A 16 -4.68 1.90 6.22
C HIS A 16 -3.97 0.62 5.79
N ARG A 17 -4.49 -0.02 4.74
CA ARG A 17 -3.87 -1.21 4.15
C ARG A 17 -2.62 -0.74 3.38
N ILE A 18 -1.46 -1.19 3.85
CA ILE A 18 -0.17 -0.85 3.25
C ILE A 18 0.61 -2.14 3.02
N SER A 19 1.19 -2.27 1.85
CA SER A 19 2.12 -3.35 1.50
C SER A 19 3.53 -2.78 1.34
N PHE A 20 4.55 -3.54 1.73
CA PHE A 20 5.95 -3.15 1.63
C PHE A 20 6.69 -4.17 0.76
N LEU A 21 7.49 -3.68 -0.18
CA LEU A 21 8.48 -4.49 -0.89
C LEU A 21 9.82 -4.35 -0.17
N ILE A 22 10.38 -5.49 0.22
CA ILE A 22 11.67 -5.57 0.92
C ILE A 22 12.67 -6.18 -0.05
N GLY A 23 13.73 -5.43 -0.34
CA GLY A 23 14.83 -5.86 -1.21
C GLY A 23 15.70 -6.92 -0.55
N THR A 24 16.58 -7.53 -1.33
CA THR A 24 17.48 -8.60 -0.84
C THR A 24 18.51 -8.10 0.19
N ASP A 25 18.74 -6.80 0.27
CA ASP A 25 19.59 -6.14 1.26
C ASP A 25 18.87 -5.88 2.60
N GLY A 26 17.60 -6.28 2.71
CA GLY A 26 16.76 -6.08 3.89
C GLY A 26 16.20 -4.67 4.03
N LYS A 27 16.37 -3.80 3.03
CA LYS A 27 15.80 -2.45 3.03
C LYS A 27 14.42 -2.42 2.37
N VAL A 28 13.61 -1.45 2.79
CA VAL A 28 12.32 -1.18 2.14
C VAL A 28 12.59 -0.49 0.80
N GLU A 29 12.29 -1.18 -0.28
CA GLU A 29 12.48 -0.70 -1.64
C GLU A 29 11.28 0.12 -2.11
N LYS A 30 10.06 -0.34 -1.75
CA LYS A 30 8.82 0.33 -2.12
C LYS A 30 7.75 0.20 -1.05
N VAL A 31 6.95 1.25 -0.89
CA VAL A 31 5.75 1.27 -0.06
C VAL A 31 4.54 1.46 -0.97
N PHE A 32 3.53 0.63 -0.80
CA PHE A 32 2.25 0.71 -1.50
C PHE A 32 1.16 1.00 -0.48
N ASP A 33 0.67 2.23 -0.42
CA ASP A 33 -0.23 2.74 0.63
C ASP A 33 -1.63 3.13 0.13
N SER A 34 -1.81 3.26 -1.20
CA SER A 34 -3.08 3.60 -1.83
C SER A 34 -3.34 2.71 -3.04
N PHE A 35 -3.98 1.57 -2.81
CA PHE A 35 -4.36 0.63 -3.87
C PHE A 35 -5.72 -0.01 -3.60
N LYS A 36 -6.37 -0.49 -4.66
CA LYS A 36 -7.56 -1.35 -4.51
C LYS A 36 -7.07 -2.78 -4.31
N THR A 37 -7.73 -3.54 -3.44
CA THR A 37 -7.36 -4.94 -3.20
C THR A 37 -7.37 -5.79 -4.47
N THR A 38 -8.22 -5.45 -5.44
CA THR A 38 -8.31 -6.16 -6.72
C THR A 38 -7.10 -5.96 -7.62
N ASN A 39 -6.47 -4.79 -7.64
CA ASN A 39 -5.35 -4.48 -8.56
C ASN A 39 -3.98 -4.54 -7.89
N HIS A 40 -3.88 -5.03 -6.65
CA HIS A 40 -2.62 -5.09 -5.92
C HIS A 40 -1.55 -5.92 -6.66
N HIS A 41 -1.94 -7.05 -7.25
CA HIS A 41 -1.03 -7.94 -7.97
C HIS A 41 -0.45 -7.27 -9.22
N ASP A 42 -1.29 -6.56 -9.99
CA ASP A 42 -0.87 -5.81 -11.17
C ASP A 42 0.14 -4.73 -10.80
N ILE A 43 -0.12 -3.95 -9.73
CA ILE A 43 0.77 -2.88 -9.27
C ILE A 43 2.15 -3.41 -8.90
N VAL A 44 2.20 -4.56 -8.20
CA VAL A 44 3.48 -5.18 -7.82
C VAL A 44 4.21 -5.69 -9.05
N LEU A 45 3.53 -6.35 -9.97
CA LEU A 45 4.14 -6.85 -11.21
C LEU A 45 4.65 -5.72 -12.10
N GLU A 46 3.87 -4.64 -12.26
CA GLU A 46 4.26 -3.46 -13.02
C GLU A 46 5.52 -2.82 -12.40
N TYR A 47 5.57 -2.72 -11.07
CA TYR A 47 6.75 -2.20 -10.38
C TYR A 47 8.00 -3.06 -10.64
N LEU A 48 7.86 -4.39 -10.57
CA LEU A 48 8.94 -5.36 -10.82
C LEU A 48 9.36 -5.47 -12.29
N GLN A 49 8.52 -5.09 -13.24
CA GLN A 49 8.87 -5.08 -14.67
C GLN A 49 9.55 -3.78 -15.09
N ALA A 50 9.25 -2.67 -14.39
CA ALA A 50 9.84 -1.37 -14.66
C ALA A 50 11.26 -1.21 -14.08
N HIS A 51 11.71 -2.11 -13.19
CA HIS A 51 13.00 -2.08 -12.49
C HIS A 51 13.73 -3.42 -12.65
#